data_AF-A0A6H9LM03-F1
#
_entry.id   AF-A0A6H9LM03-F1
#
_cell.length_a   1.000
_cell.length_b   1.000
_cell.length_c   1.000
_cell.angle_alpha   90.00
_cell.angle_beta   90.00
_cell.angle_gamma   90.00
#
_symmetry.space_group_name_H-M   'P 1'
#
loop_
_entity.id
_entity.type
_entity.pdbx_description
1 polymer ?
#
loop_
_entity_poly.entity_id
_entity_poly.type
_entity_poly.pdbx_seq_one_letter_code
_entity_poly.pdbx_strand_id
1 'polypeptide(L)'
;MRKYIVLTILLLTSATIFAGGAFERRSQSVGGGASFVFQSGDLYNDFSSLSLSTKYSRAVSYGTFFGGIVELNYLDIGSYSSTDYFFGLILEKYLKSSENSSKAFPYLKTTAMIGSISESTAFSAGIHLGMAFMISDAIALEIGGVYTYNHFSYSGESVSGNIIQANAGLTTFIF
;
A
#
# COMPACT_ATOMS: atom_id res chain seq x y z
N MET A 1 -5.79 14.31 -22.07
CA MET A 1 -4.72 13.72 -21.22
C MET A 1 -3.70 14.73 -20.68
N ARG A 2 -3.35 15.83 -21.37
CA ARG A 2 -2.35 16.82 -20.89
C ARG A 2 -2.71 17.64 -19.62
N LYS A 3 -3.99 17.71 -19.22
CA LYS A 3 -4.43 18.55 -18.08
C LYS A 3 -4.21 17.92 -16.70
N TYR A 4 -4.04 16.59 -16.62
CA TYR A 4 -3.84 15.90 -15.33
C TYR A 4 -2.37 15.90 -14.87
N ILE A 5 -1.42 15.94 -15.81
CA ILE A 5 0.02 16.00 -15.51
C ILE A 5 0.38 17.29 -14.77
N VAL A 6 -0.24 18.42 -15.14
CA VAL A 6 0.00 19.72 -14.51
C VAL A 6 -0.51 19.75 -13.07
N LEU A 7 -1.63 19.07 -12.79
CA LEU A 7 -2.18 18.97 -11.43
C LEU A 7 -1.30 18.06 -10.55
N THR A 8 -0.77 16.98 -11.10
CA THR A 8 0.20 16.10 -10.41
C THR A 8 1.50 16.84 -10.10
N ILE A 9 2.02 17.65 -11.03
CA ILE A 9 3.23 18.47 -10.80
C ILE A 9 2.98 19.60 -9.81
N LEU A 10 1.80 20.23 -9.82
CA LEU A 10 1.43 21.27 -8.85
C LEU A 10 1.30 20.71 -7.42
N LEU A 11 0.81 19.49 -7.25
CA LEU A 11 0.75 18.82 -5.93
C LEU A 11 2.15 18.40 -5.41
N LEU A 12 3.11 18.17 -6.31
CA LEU A 12 4.49 17.80 -5.95
C LEU A 12 5.38 18.99 -5.58
N THR A 13 4.98 20.23 -5.94
CA THR A 13 5.84 21.42 -5.81
C THR A 13 5.63 22.23 -4.52
N SER A 14 4.65 21.87 -3.67
CA SER A 14 4.39 22.56 -2.40
C SER A 14 5.06 21.93 -1.17
N ALA A 15 5.85 20.86 -1.33
CA ALA A 15 6.43 20.12 -0.21
C ALA A 15 7.90 20.51 0.05
N THR A 16 8.13 21.68 0.62
CA THR A 16 9.44 22.05 1.21
C THR A 16 9.24 22.51 2.64
N ILE A 17 9.16 21.55 3.57
CA ILE A 17 9.37 21.78 5.00
C ILE A 17 10.13 20.57 5.56
N PHE A 18 11.31 20.86 6.11
CA PHE A 18 12.14 20.10 7.07
C PHE A 18 11.79 18.62 7.31
N ALA A 19 12.75 17.70 7.13
CA ALA A 19 12.62 16.26 7.42
C ALA A 19 12.18 15.90 8.87
N GLY A 20 12.23 16.85 9.82
CA GLY A 20 11.62 16.70 11.14
C GLY A 20 10.08 16.68 11.12
N GLY A 21 9.48 17.31 10.09
CA GLY A 21 8.03 17.47 9.87
C GLY A 21 7.34 16.27 9.22
N ALA A 22 8.09 15.36 8.59
CA ALA A 22 7.59 14.16 7.89
C ALA A 22 6.48 13.42 8.65
N PHE A 23 6.69 13.29 9.96
CA PHE A 23 5.88 12.47 10.85
C PHE A 23 5.14 13.28 11.91
N GLU A 24 5.05 14.60 11.76
CA GLU A 24 4.39 15.48 12.73
C GLU A 24 2.85 15.35 12.71
N ARG A 25 2.24 15.71 13.85
CA ARG A 25 0.78 15.71 14.00
C ARG A 25 0.20 16.73 13.01
N ARG A 26 -0.64 16.26 12.08
CA ARG A 26 -1.33 16.95 10.96
C ARG A 26 -0.75 16.73 9.56
N SER A 27 0.42 16.10 9.41
CA SER A 27 0.91 15.75 8.07
C SER A 27 -0.07 14.83 7.33
N GLN A 28 -0.11 14.94 6.02
CA GLN A 28 -0.85 14.05 5.13
C GLN A 28 0.17 13.22 4.35
N SER A 29 -0.23 12.04 3.90
CA SER A 29 0.59 11.24 3.01
C SER A 29 -0.23 10.81 1.80
N VAL A 30 0.38 10.88 0.62
CA VAL A 30 -0.12 10.33 -0.64
C VAL A 30 0.95 9.41 -1.17
N GLY A 31 0.60 8.18 -1.48
CA GLY A 31 1.58 7.22 -1.95
C GLY A 31 0.96 6.14 -2.81
N GLY A 32 1.83 5.28 -3.31
CA GLY A 32 1.44 4.12 -4.08
C GLY A 32 2.62 3.22 -4.33
N GLY A 33 2.36 2.00 -4.78
CA GLY A 33 3.40 1.03 -5.02
C GLY A 33 2.93 -0.13 -5.86
N ALA A 34 3.89 -0.95 -6.23
CA ALA A 34 3.67 -2.24 -6.86
C ALA A 34 4.05 -3.35 -5.88
N SER A 35 3.28 -4.42 -5.85
CA SER A 35 3.67 -5.67 -5.20
C SER A 35 3.55 -6.85 -6.14
N PHE A 36 4.45 -7.80 -5.96
CA PHE A 36 4.55 -9.04 -6.72
C PHE A 36 4.39 -10.21 -5.77
N VAL A 37 3.53 -11.16 -6.12
CA VAL A 37 3.38 -12.40 -5.34
C VAL A 37 4.62 -13.25 -5.50
N PHE A 38 5.19 -13.67 -4.36
CA PHE A 38 6.31 -14.63 -4.34
C PHE A 38 5.92 -15.96 -3.72
N GLN A 39 4.88 -15.98 -2.86
CA GLN A 39 4.37 -17.19 -2.25
C GLN A 39 2.87 -17.07 -2.04
N SER A 40 2.17 -18.17 -2.27
CA SER A 40 0.73 -18.27 -2.11
C SER A 40 0.37 -19.67 -1.64
N GLY A 41 -0.70 -19.79 -0.84
CA GLY A 41 -1.20 -21.10 -0.39
C GLY A 41 -1.82 -21.91 -1.53
N ASP A 42 -2.27 -23.13 -1.22
CA ASP A 42 -2.80 -24.12 -2.19
C ASP A 42 -3.90 -23.61 -3.13
N LEU A 43 -4.60 -22.55 -2.72
CA LEU A 43 -5.61 -21.85 -3.53
C LEU A 43 -5.08 -21.17 -4.79
N TYR A 44 -3.77 -21.03 -4.89
CA TYR A 44 -3.09 -20.10 -5.77
C TYR A 44 -1.79 -20.71 -6.31
N ASN A 45 -1.81 -21.99 -6.68
CA ASN A 45 -0.65 -22.64 -7.29
C ASN A 45 -0.35 -22.03 -8.66
N ASP A 46 0.92 -21.67 -8.90
CA ASP A 46 1.48 -21.23 -10.19
C ASP A 46 0.80 -20.02 -10.86
N PHE A 47 0.47 -18.97 -10.11
CA PHE A 47 0.04 -17.69 -10.70
C PHE A 47 1.06 -16.58 -10.52
N SER A 48 1.22 -15.76 -11.55
CA SER A 48 1.87 -14.46 -11.42
C SER A 48 0.80 -13.41 -11.18
N SER A 49 1.02 -12.54 -10.19
CA SER A 49 0.19 -11.35 -10.05
C SER A 49 1.02 -10.11 -9.75
N LEU A 50 0.51 -9.02 -10.29
CA LEU A 50 0.97 -7.67 -10.05
C LEU A 50 -0.16 -6.92 -9.37
N SER A 51 0.12 -6.39 -8.19
CA SER A 51 -0.79 -5.54 -7.44
C SER A 51 -0.28 -4.10 -7.53
N LEU A 52 -1.13 -3.17 -7.93
CA LEU A 52 -0.84 -1.73 -7.90
C LEU A 52 -1.73 -1.07 -6.86
N SER A 53 -1.14 -0.29 -5.95
CA SER A 53 -1.88 0.39 -4.90
C SER A 53 -1.66 1.89 -4.92
N THR A 54 -2.69 2.62 -4.49
CA THR A 54 -2.65 4.06 -4.21
C THR A 54 -3.31 4.30 -2.86
N LYS A 55 -2.73 5.18 -2.05
CA LYS A 55 -3.22 5.50 -0.71
C LYS A 55 -3.22 7.00 -0.45
N TYR A 56 -4.12 7.40 0.43
CA TYR A 56 -4.11 8.70 1.08
C TYR A 56 -4.36 8.52 2.57
N SER A 57 -3.55 9.14 3.41
CA SER A 57 -3.68 9.05 4.86
C SER A 57 -3.32 10.35 5.56
N ARG A 58 -3.76 10.50 6.81
CA ARG A 58 -3.49 11.66 7.64
C ARG A 58 -2.87 11.23 8.97
N ALA A 59 -1.87 11.96 9.43
CA ALA A 59 -1.23 11.75 10.71
C ALA A 59 -2.23 11.98 11.85
N VAL A 60 -2.49 10.92 12.62
CA VAL A 60 -3.30 10.96 13.85
C VAL A 60 -2.43 11.14 15.09
N SER A 61 -1.17 10.69 15.02
CA SER A 61 -0.12 10.92 16.02
C SER A 61 1.26 10.85 15.36
N TYR A 62 2.33 11.07 16.13
CA TYR A 62 3.68 11.06 15.57
C TYR A 62 4.02 9.72 14.91
N GLY A 63 4.28 9.78 13.60
CA GLY A 63 4.56 8.60 12.76
C GLY A 63 3.38 7.65 12.58
N THR A 64 2.17 7.97 13.05
CA THR A 64 0.98 7.14 12.85
C THR A 64 -0.01 7.84 11.93
N PHE A 65 -0.39 7.16 10.84
CA PHE A 65 -1.33 7.69 9.85
C PHE A 65 -2.54 6.77 9.71
N PHE A 66 -3.70 7.36 9.46
CA PHE A 66 -4.93 6.63 9.16
C PHE A 66 -5.56 7.18 7.88
N GLY A 67 -6.07 6.30 7.03
CA GLY A 67 -6.55 6.72 5.72
C GLY A 67 -7.25 5.64 4.92
N GLY A 68 -7.33 5.89 3.62
CA GLY A 68 -7.90 4.98 2.63
C GLY A 68 -6.84 4.46 1.66
N ILE A 69 -7.09 3.26 1.15
CA ILE A 69 -6.28 2.60 0.13
C ILE A 69 -7.17 2.04 -0.97
N VAL A 70 -6.67 2.10 -2.20
CA VAL A 70 -7.23 1.43 -3.37
C VAL A 70 -6.15 0.53 -3.95
N GLU A 71 -6.50 -0.71 -4.26
CA GLU A 71 -5.60 -1.71 -4.83
C GLU A 71 -6.24 -2.32 -6.08
N LEU A 72 -5.43 -2.45 -7.13
CA LEU A 72 -5.75 -3.11 -8.39
C LEU A 72 -4.87 -4.34 -8.53
N ASN A 73 -5.47 -5.51 -8.61
CA ASN A 73 -4.76 -6.78 -8.72
C ASN A 73 -4.94 -7.33 -10.12
N TYR A 74 -3.84 -7.47 -10.85
CA TYR A 74 -3.77 -8.18 -12.12
C TYR A 74 -3.35 -9.61 -11.84
N LEU A 75 -4.24 -10.56 -12.06
CA LEU A 75 -3.97 -11.98 -11.89
C LEU A 75 -3.95 -12.66 -13.24
N ASP A 76 -2.87 -13.39 -13.52
CA ASP A 76 -2.75 -14.31 -14.65
C ASP A 76 -2.57 -15.74 -14.12
N ILE A 77 -3.56 -16.60 -14.38
CA ILE A 77 -3.57 -18.03 -14.01
C ILE A 77 -3.75 -18.86 -15.28
N GLY A 78 -2.65 -19.30 -15.88
CA GLY A 78 -2.69 -20.07 -17.13
C GLY A 78 -3.29 -19.26 -18.28
N SER A 79 -4.50 -19.63 -18.73
CA SER A 79 -5.25 -18.91 -19.78
C SER A 79 -6.29 -17.93 -19.25
N TYR A 80 -6.47 -17.85 -17.94
CA TYR A 80 -7.41 -16.95 -17.28
C TYR A 80 -6.70 -15.68 -16.80
N SER A 81 -7.22 -14.52 -17.19
CA SER A 81 -6.76 -13.23 -16.70
C SER A 81 -7.92 -12.46 -16.07
N SER A 82 -7.69 -11.87 -14.89
CA SER A 82 -8.67 -11.01 -14.22
C SER A 82 -8.02 -9.73 -13.68
N THR A 83 -8.85 -8.69 -13.55
CA THR A 83 -8.48 -7.46 -12.87
C THR A 83 -9.44 -7.25 -11.72
N ASP A 84 -8.92 -7.39 -10.51
CA ASP A 84 -9.70 -7.26 -9.30
C ASP A 84 -9.42 -5.90 -8.66
N TYR A 85 -10.44 -5.30 -8.06
CA TYR A 85 -10.34 -3.99 -7.42
C TYR A 85 -10.75 -4.09 -5.95
N PHE A 86 -9.95 -3.48 -5.09
CA PHE A 86 -10.16 -3.43 -3.66
C PHE A 86 -10.12 -1.99 -3.18
N PHE A 87 -11.01 -1.66 -2.26
CA PHE A 87 -11.03 -0.38 -1.56
C PHE A 87 -11.09 -0.65 -0.06
N GLY A 88 -10.41 0.17 0.72
CA GLY A 88 -10.40 -0.07 2.15
C GLY A 88 -9.72 1.00 2.97
N LEU A 89 -9.45 0.62 4.22
CA LEU A 89 -8.80 1.44 5.21
C LEU A 89 -7.37 0.99 5.41
N ILE A 90 -6.51 1.94 5.74
CA ILE A 90 -5.11 1.70 6.08
C ILE A 90 -4.74 2.41 7.37
N LEU A 91 -4.01 1.70 8.24
CA LEU A 91 -3.33 2.25 9.41
C LEU A 91 -1.84 2.04 9.22
N GLU A 92 -1.06 3.10 9.37
CA GLU A 92 0.37 3.10 9.09
C GLU A 92 1.13 3.55 10.33
N LYS A 93 2.23 2.88 10.66
CA LYS A 93 3.16 3.25 11.71
C LYS A 93 4.58 3.26 11.18
N TYR A 94 5.19 4.43 11.15
CA TYR A 94 6.62 4.64 10.94
C TYR A 94 7.30 4.72 12.29
N LEU A 95 8.29 3.86 12.51
CA LEU A 95 9.06 3.77 13.73
C LEU A 95 10.26 4.71 13.65
N LYS A 96 10.56 5.38 14.77
CA LYS A 96 11.76 6.22 14.86
C LYS A 96 12.99 5.34 14.70
N SER A 97 13.91 5.76 13.83
CA SER A 97 15.21 5.10 13.72
C SER A 97 16.02 5.34 15.00
N SER A 98 16.81 4.35 15.43
CA SER A 98 17.62 4.42 16.66
C SER A 98 18.71 5.50 16.63
N GLU A 99 19.02 6.04 15.45
CA GLU A 99 20.02 7.08 15.24
C GLU A 99 19.37 8.38 14.73
N ASN A 100 19.74 9.51 15.33
CA ASN A 100 19.18 10.84 15.03
C ASN A 100 19.43 11.35 13.59
N SER A 101 20.26 10.66 12.79
CA SER A 101 20.59 11.01 11.40
C SER A 101 20.08 10.02 10.36
N SER A 102 19.43 8.94 10.76
CA SER A 102 19.04 7.89 9.83
C SER A 102 17.86 8.33 8.95
N LYS A 103 18.06 8.23 7.64
CA LYS A 103 17.02 8.41 6.62
C LYS A 103 16.15 7.15 6.45
N ALA A 104 16.37 6.11 7.24
CA ALA A 104 15.68 4.82 7.11
C ALA A 104 14.77 4.57 8.33
N PHE A 105 13.48 4.43 8.05
CA PHE A 105 12.42 4.29 9.03
C PHE A 105 11.74 2.94 8.85
N PRO A 106 11.87 2.00 9.79
CA PRO A 106 11.06 0.79 9.77
C PRO A 106 9.58 1.16 9.82
N TYR A 107 8.74 0.41 9.09
CA TYR A 107 7.31 0.64 9.11
C TYR A 107 6.51 -0.66 9.31
N LEU A 108 5.32 -0.49 9.87
CA LEU A 108 4.24 -1.46 9.93
C LEU A 108 2.99 -0.81 9.36
N LYS A 109 2.30 -1.47 8.43
CA LYS A 109 0.98 -1.03 7.95
C LYS A 109 -0.01 -2.18 8.07
N THR A 110 -1.25 -1.85 8.35
CA THR A 110 -2.35 -2.81 8.31
C THR A 110 -3.44 -2.29 7.39
N THR A 111 -4.02 -3.19 6.61
CA THR A 111 -5.09 -2.89 5.66
C THR A 111 -6.30 -3.78 5.93
N ALA A 112 -7.49 -3.23 5.71
CA ALA A 112 -8.73 -3.97 5.67
C ALA A 112 -9.53 -3.44 4.48
N MET A 113 -9.80 -4.31 3.51
CA MET A 113 -10.33 -3.95 2.21
C MET A 113 -11.49 -4.85 1.83
N ILE A 114 -12.41 -4.29 1.07
CA ILE A 114 -13.50 -5.01 0.42
C ILE A 114 -13.34 -4.77 -1.09
N GLY A 115 -13.61 -5.79 -1.88
CA GLY A 115 -13.40 -5.74 -3.31
C GLY A 115 -14.28 -6.70 -4.07
N SER A 116 -14.03 -6.79 -5.37
CA SER A 116 -14.64 -7.78 -6.25
C SER A 116 -13.57 -8.66 -6.86
N ILE A 117 -13.78 -9.97 -6.82
CA ILE A 117 -13.05 -10.96 -7.64
C ILE A 117 -14.09 -11.73 -8.46
N SER A 118 -14.00 -11.68 -9.78
CA SER A 118 -14.86 -12.50 -10.67
C SER A 118 -16.34 -12.46 -10.30
N GLU A 119 -16.91 -11.25 -10.16
CA GLU A 119 -18.31 -10.98 -9.76
C GLU A 119 -18.69 -11.35 -8.31
N SER A 120 -17.74 -11.85 -7.51
CA SER A 120 -17.93 -12.17 -6.09
C SER A 120 -17.40 -11.07 -5.19
N THR A 121 -18.08 -10.83 -4.07
CA THR A 121 -17.56 -9.93 -3.03
C THR A 121 -16.41 -10.60 -2.28
N ALA A 122 -15.33 -9.85 -2.12
CA ALA A 122 -14.11 -10.25 -1.47
C ALA A 122 -13.83 -9.40 -0.24
N PHE A 123 -13.33 -10.02 0.82
CA PHE A 123 -12.70 -9.34 1.94
C PHE A 123 -11.20 -9.65 1.95
N SER A 124 -10.38 -8.64 2.18
CA SER A 124 -8.94 -8.76 2.29
C SER A 124 -8.43 -8.03 3.53
N ALA A 125 -7.58 -8.69 4.32
CA ALA A 125 -6.87 -8.08 5.43
C ALA A 125 -5.37 -8.28 5.23
N GLY A 126 -4.59 -7.21 5.39
CA GLY A 126 -3.16 -7.22 5.12
C GLY A 126 -2.32 -6.65 6.24
N ILE A 127 -1.09 -7.17 6.36
CA ILE A 127 -0.02 -6.63 7.18
C ILE A 127 1.20 -6.40 6.29
N HIS A 128 1.72 -5.18 6.29
CA HIS A 128 2.90 -4.78 5.53
C HIS A 128 4.01 -4.45 6.51
N LEU A 129 5.20 -4.96 6.25
CA LEU A 129 6.40 -4.72 7.05
C LEU A 129 7.55 -4.35 6.13
N GLY A 130 8.31 -3.33 6.49
CA GLY A 130 9.42 -2.91 5.64
C GLY A 130 10.18 -1.71 6.15
N MET A 131 10.89 -1.08 5.22
CA MET A 131 11.73 0.09 5.45
C MET A 131 11.30 1.22 4.51
N ALA A 132 11.14 2.41 5.05
CA ALA A 132 10.94 3.65 4.31
C ALA A 132 12.23 4.46 4.33
N PHE A 133 12.83 4.65 3.15
CA PHE A 133 14.05 5.43 2.95
C PHE A 133 13.67 6.82 2.46
N MET A 134 13.87 7.84 3.28
CA MET A 134 13.66 9.24 2.91
C MET A 134 14.71 9.64 1.86
N ILE A 135 14.28 9.76 0.61
CA ILE A 135 15.13 10.25 -0.50
C ILE A 135 15.21 11.78 -0.43
N SER A 136 14.14 12.43 0.00
CA SER A 136 14.07 13.85 0.32
C SER A 136 13.31 14.08 1.63
N ASP A 137 13.16 15.33 2.04
CA ASP A 137 12.41 15.70 3.25
C ASP A 137 10.91 15.32 3.16
N ALA A 138 10.38 15.20 1.94
CA ALA A 138 8.98 14.89 1.68
C ALA A 138 8.74 13.51 1.05
N ILE A 139 9.75 12.88 0.43
CA ILE A 139 9.55 11.65 -0.36
C ILE A 139 10.30 10.49 0.27
N ALA A 140 9.58 9.41 0.53
CA ALA A 140 10.11 8.11 0.93
C ALA A 140 9.98 7.06 -0.18
N LEU A 141 11.04 6.30 -0.39
CA LEU A 141 11.00 5.00 -1.04
C LEU A 141 10.69 3.93 -0.01
N GLU A 142 9.61 3.19 -0.21
CA GLU A 142 9.17 2.13 0.67
C GLU A 142 9.45 0.79 0.02
N ILE A 143 10.16 -0.09 0.70
CA ILE A 143 10.37 -1.48 0.29
C ILE A 143 10.02 -2.41 1.44
N GLY A 144 9.50 -3.59 1.14
CA GLY A 144 9.07 -4.52 2.18
C GLY A 144 8.40 -5.78 1.68
N GLY A 145 7.73 -6.44 2.61
CA GLY A 145 6.86 -7.58 2.38
C GLY A 145 5.44 -7.29 2.84
N VAL A 146 4.49 -7.96 2.21
CA VAL A 146 3.06 -7.90 2.54
C VAL A 146 2.58 -9.32 2.75
N TYR A 147 1.89 -9.55 3.86
CA TYR A 147 1.10 -10.74 4.07
C TYR A 147 -0.38 -10.36 3.99
N THR A 148 -1.15 -11.02 3.15
CA THR A 148 -2.59 -10.82 3.04
C THR A 148 -3.36 -12.11 3.29
N TYR A 149 -4.45 -11.98 4.02
CA TYR A 149 -5.51 -12.97 4.15
C TYR A 149 -6.68 -12.51 3.29
N ASN A 150 -7.13 -13.35 2.37
CA ASN A 150 -8.28 -13.08 1.53
C ASN A 150 -9.39 -14.09 1.79
N HIS A 151 -10.63 -13.62 1.78
CA HIS A 151 -11.84 -14.40 1.94
C HIS A 151 -12.86 -14.04 0.86
N PHE A 152 -13.40 -15.05 0.19
CA PHE A 152 -14.34 -14.91 -0.93
C PHE A 152 -15.55 -15.81 -0.70
N SER A 153 -16.72 -15.32 -1.10
CA SER A 153 -17.94 -16.11 -1.13
C SER A 153 -18.48 -16.16 -2.55
N TYR A 154 -18.59 -17.36 -3.12
CA TYR A 154 -19.16 -17.57 -4.45
C TYR A 154 -20.20 -18.69 -4.39
N SER A 155 -21.41 -18.42 -4.86
CA SER A 155 -22.49 -19.41 -5.01
C SER A 155 -22.80 -20.25 -3.75
N GLY A 156 -22.61 -19.69 -2.55
CA GLY A 156 -22.85 -20.36 -1.27
C GLY A 156 -21.65 -21.10 -0.69
N GLU A 157 -20.53 -21.17 -1.42
CA GLU A 157 -19.26 -21.70 -0.94
C GLU A 157 -18.34 -20.54 -0.49
N SER A 158 -17.63 -20.76 0.61
CA SER A 158 -16.66 -19.80 1.16
C SER A 158 -15.25 -20.34 1.04
N VAL A 159 -14.36 -19.53 0.48
CA VAL A 159 -12.97 -19.89 0.21
C VAL A 159 -12.06 -18.83 0.82
N SER A 160 -10.98 -19.26 1.49
CA SER A 160 -10.02 -18.34 2.09
C SER A 160 -8.59 -18.77 1.84
N GLY A 161 -7.72 -17.82 1.50
CA GLY A 161 -6.32 -18.07 1.19
C GLY A 161 -5.39 -16.99 1.71
N ASN A 162 -4.11 -17.36 1.86
CA ASN A 162 -3.05 -16.46 2.29
C ASN A 162 -2.07 -16.21 1.14
N ILE A 163 -1.57 -14.99 1.04
CA ILE A 163 -0.60 -14.57 0.03
C ILE A 163 0.52 -13.79 0.71
N ILE A 164 1.75 -14.01 0.25
CA ILE A 164 2.91 -13.20 0.62
C ILE A 164 3.50 -12.54 -0.63
N GLN A 165 3.69 -11.23 -0.55
CA GLN A 165 4.13 -10.38 -1.64
C GLN A 165 5.36 -9.57 -1.26
N ALA A 166 6.23 -9.29 -2.21
CA ALA A 166 7.26 -8.27 -2.07
C ALA A 166 6.71 -6.96 -2.62
N ASN A 167 6.90 -5.85 -1.91
CA ASN A 167 6.40 -4.55 -2.35
C ASN A 167 7.49 -3.49 -2.45
N ALA A 168 7.32 -2.60 -3.42
CA ALA A 168 8.11 -1.39 -3.57
C ALA A 168 7.18 -0.23 -3.96
N GLY A 169 7.38 0.95 -3.38
CA GLY A 169 6.51 2.10 -3.62
C GLY A 169 7.14 3.43 -3.22
N LEU A 170 6.44 4.51 -3.56
CA LEU A 170 6.81 5.87 -3.18
C LEU A 170 5.68 6.47 -2.34
N THR A 171 6.05 7.15 -1.26
CA THR A 171 5.12 7.94 -0.45
C THR A 171 5.64 9.36 -0.35
N THR A 172 4.77 10.33 -0.65
CA THR A 172 5.00 11.76 -0.46
C THR A 172 4.24 12.22 0.77
N PHE A 173 4.93 12.91 1.67
CA PHE A 173 4.36 13.55 2.85
C PHE A 173 4.13 15.03 2.56
N ILE A 174 2.95 15.53 2.93
CA ILE A 174 2.49 16.90 2.74
C ILE A 174 2.32 17.52 4.13
N PHE A 175 2.95 18.68 4.36
CA PHE A 175 3.04 19.35 5.65
C PHE A 175 2.20 20.62 5.69
#